data_AF-A0A5N9FKQ9-F1
#
_entry.id   AF-A0A5N9FKQ9-F1
#
_cell.length_a   1.000
_cell.length_b   1.000
_cell.length_c   1.000
_cell.angle_alpha   90.00
_cell.angle_beta   90.00
_cell.angle_gamma   90.00
#
_symmetry.space_group_name_H-M   'P 1'
#
loop_
_entity.id
_entity.type
_entity.pdbx_description
1 polymer ?
#
loop_
_entity_poly.entity_id
_entity_poly.type
_entity_poly.pdbx_seq_one_letter_code
_entity_poly.pdbx_strand_id
1 'polypeptide(L)' 'MGTIGIDHLAMPTANAEKLIGFYKKLGFDINDEADWRNGKANIFSIQVGESKINVHPEGFTASLRGDTA' A
#
# COMPACT_ATOMS: atom_id res chain seq x y z
N MET A 1 10.30 -16.37 4.15
CA MET A 1 10.86 -17.11 3.01
C MET A 1 11.09 -16.09 1.93
N GLY A 2 12.34 -15.86 1.50
CA GLY A 2 12.61 -14.82 0.50
C GLY A 2 11.87 -15.12 -0.79
N THR A 3 11.03 -14.20 -1.24
CA THR A 3 10.34 -14.31 -2.52
C THR A 3 11.37 -14.22 -3.64
N ILE A 4 11.32 -15.13 -4.62
CA ILE A 4 12.13 -15.05 -5.85
C ILE A 4 11.51 -14.00 -6.83
N GLY A 5 10.83 -13.00 -6.28
CA GLY A 5 10.03 -12.02 -7.03
C GLY A 5 9.80 -10.73 -6.24
N ILE A 6 9.20 -9.73 -6.89
CA ILE A 6 8.91 -8.43 -6.29
C ILE A 6 7.91 -8.64 -5.14
N ASP A 7 8.33 -8.38 -3.91
CA ASP A 7 7.43 -8.43 -2.74
C ASP A 7 6.36 -7.34 -2.84
N HIS A 8 6.79 -6.10 -3.06
CA HIS A 8 5.86 -4.98 -3.23
C HIS A 8 6.44 -3.82 -4.03
N LEU A 9 5.54 -2.93 -4.46
CA LEU A 9 5.85 -1.60 -4.96
C LEU A 9 5.25 -0.54 -4.02
N ALA A 10 5.97 0.54 -3.75
CA ALA A 10 5.45 1.68 -2.99
C ALA A 10 4.89 2.74 -3.95
N MET A 11 3.69 3.25 -3.66
CA MET A 11 3.01 4.28 -4.45
C MET A 11 2.49 5.41 -3.55
N PRO A 12 2.95 6.67 -3.74
CA PRO A 12 2.34 7.81 -3.08
C PRO A 12 1.05 8.23 -3.78
N THR A 13 0.08 8.74 -3.02
CA THR A 13 -1.14 9.36 -3.56
C THR A 13 -1.64 10.51 -2.72
N ALA A 14 -2.12 11.57 -3.37
CA ALA A 14 -2.85 12.68 -2.73
C ALA A 14 -4.35 12.37 -2.56
N ASN A 15 -4.85 11.26 -3.12
CA ASN A 15 -6.27 10.91 -3.07
C ASN A 15 -6.48 9.40 -2.90
N ALA A 16 -6.22 8.93 -1.68
CA ALA A 16 -6.34 7.52 -1.31
C ALA A 16 -7.76 6.96 -1.52
N GLU A 17 -8.80 7.72 -1.16
CA GLU A 17 -10.19 7.28 -1.30
C GLU A 17 -10.59 7.01 -2.74
N LYS A 18 -10.20 7.89 -3.67
CA LYS A 18 -10.45 7.70 -5.10
C LYS A 18 -9.69 6.49 -5.65
N LEU A 19 -8.47 6.26 -5.16
CA LEU A 19 -7.65 5.12 -5.55
C LEU A 19 -8.28 3.80 -5.08
N ILE A 20 -8.68 3.72 -3.81
CA ILE A 20 -9.40 2.56 -3.24
C ILE A 20 -10.64 2.25 -4.07
N GLY A 21 -11.49 3.27 -4.31
CA GLY A 21 -12.72 3.10 -5.09
C GLY A 21 -12.46 2.65 -6.53
N PHE A 22 -11.38 3.11 -7.16
CA PHE A 22 -10.98 2.69 -8.49
C PHE A 22 -10.55 1.22 -8.53
N TYR A 23 -9.63 0.80 -7.66
CA TYR A 23 -9.13 -0.58 -7.66
C TYR A 23 -10.18 -1.60 -7.23
N LYS A 24 -11.07 -1.25 -6.29
CA LYS A 24 -12.23 -2.08 -5.95
C LYS A 24 -13.15 -2.31 -7.15
N LYS A 25 -13.39 -1.28 -7.98
CA LYS A 25 -14.21 -1.42 -9.21
C LYS A 25 -13.56 -2.32 -10.24
N LEU A 26 -12.24 -2.43 -10.23
CA LEU A 26 -11.48 -3.39 -11.05
C LEU A 26 -11.46 -4.81 -10.46
N GLY A 27 -12.00 -5.02 -9.26
CA GLY A 27 -12.06 -6.32 -8.59
C GLY A 27 -10.83 -6.66 -7.74
N PHE A 28 -10.00 -5.67 -7.39
CA PHE A 28 -8.86 -5.87 -6.50
C PHE A 28 -9.27 -5.80 -5.03
N ASP A 29 -8.64 -6.65 -4.22
CA ASP A 29 -8.71 -6.58 -2.76
C ASP A 29 -7.82 -5.47 -2.22
N ILE A 30 -8.31 -4.82 -1.16
CA ILE A 30 -7.58 -3.78 -0.43
C ILE A 30 -7.29 -4.30 0.97
N ASN A 31 -6.03 -4.64 1.21
CA ASN A 31 -5.56 -5.09 2.51
C ASN A 31 -5.47 -3.91 3.48
N ASP A 32 -5.79 -4.15 4.74
CA ASP A 32 -5.70 -3.20 5.85
C ASP A 32 -6.52 -1.91 5.67
N GLU A 33 -7.48 -1.87 4.74
CA GLU A 33 -8.28 -0.67 4.48
C GLU A 33 -9.01 -0.17 5.74
N ALA A 34 -9.62 -1.07 6.50
CA ALA A 34 -10.36 -0.70 7.71
C ALA A 34 -9.43 -0.10 8.77
N ASP A 35 -8.26 -0.69 8.97
CA ASP A 35 -7.27 -0.19 9.94
C ASP A 35 -6.66 1.13 9.47
N TRP A 36 -6.43 1.30 8.17
CA TRP A 36 -5.99 2.56 7.59
C TRP A 36 -7.03 3.67 7.78
N ARG A 37 -8.31 3.40 7.47
CA ARG A 37 -9.43 4.35 7.69
C ARG A 37 -9.57 4.77 9.15
N ASN A 38 -9.26 3.87 10.07
CA ASN A 38 -9.33 4.09 11.51
C ASN A 38 -8.04 4.69 12.09
N GLY A 39 -7.03 5.01 11.26
CA GLY A 39 -5.75 5.54 11.70
C GLY A 39 -4.87 4.56 12.49
N LYS A 40 -5.19 3.26 12.45
CA LYS A 40 -4.41 2.19 13.09
C LYS A 40 -3.27 1.68 12.21
N ALA A 41 -3.42 1.79 10.89
CA ALA A 41 -2.38 1.52 9.92
C ALA A 41 -1.99 2.80 9.17
N ASN A 42 -0.69 2.99 8.95
CA ASN A 42 -0.17 4.17 8.24
C ASN A 42 -0.36 4.10 6.72
N ILE A 43 -0.57 2.89 6.20
CA ILE A 43 -0.74 2.57 4.78
C ILE A 43 -1.82 1.50 4.62
N PHE A 44 -2.31 1.35 3.39
CA PHE A 44 -3.07 0.19 2.94
C PHE A 44 -2.39 -0.40 1.72
N SER A 45 -2.77 -1.62 1.31
CA SER A 45 -2.18 -2.25 0.14
C SER A 45 -3.21 -2.73 -0.86
N ILE A 46 -2.92 -2.59 -2.14
CA ILE A 46 -3.68 -3.23 -3.23
C ILE A 46 -3.04 -4.61 -3.48
N GLN A 47 -3.81 -5.69 -3.33
CA GLN A 47 -3.30 -7.06 -3.50
C GLN A 47 -3.16 -7.42 -4.98
N VAL A 48 -2.00 -7.92 -5.42
CA VAL A 48 -1.74 -8.31 -6.82
C VAL A 48 -1.09 -9.69 -6.88
N GLY A 49 -1.91 -10.74 -6.99
CA GLY A 49 -1.42 -12.12 -6.93
C GLY A 49 -0.72 -12.38 -5.59
N GLU A 50 0.56 -12.71 -5.61
CA GLU A 50 1.39 -12.86 -4.40
C GLU A 50 2.15 -11.58 -4.00
N SER A 51 2.13 -10.55 -4.85
CA SER A 51 2.74 -9.24 -4.60
C SER A 51 1.71 -8.22 -4.12
N LYS A 52 2.17 -7.04 -3.71
CA LYS A 52 1.28 -5.93 -3.33
C LYS A 52 1.78 -4.56 -3.76
N ILE A 53 0.87 -3.61 -3.83
CA ILE A 53 1.21 -2.19 -3.96
C ILE A 53 0.87 -1.51 -2.64
N ASN A 54 1.89 -1.09 -1.90
CA ASN A 54 1.73 -0.33 -0.67
C ASN A 54 1.42 1.13 -1.03
N VAL A 55 0.29 1.64 -0.56
CA VAL A 55 -0.15 3.01 -0.85
C VAL A 55 0.16 3.91 0.35
N HIS A 56 0.95 4.93 0.08
CA HIS A 56 1.39 5.91 1.06
C HIS A 56 0.62 7.22 0.88
N PRO A 57 0.11 7.83 1.96
CA PRO A 57 -0.51 9.15 1.87
C PRO A 57 0.53 10.21 1.46
N GLU A 58 0.05 11.34 0.93
CA GLU A 58 0.90 12.47 0.59
C GLU A 58 1.72 12.96 1.79
N GLY A 59 2.99 13.28 1.56
CA GLY A 59 3.92 13.69 2.61
C GLY A 59 4.46 12.55 3.49
N PHE A 60 4.04 11.30 3.25
CA PHE A 60 4.57 10.16 3.99
C PHE A 60 6.05 9.95 3.71
N THR A 61 6.86 9.97 4.77
CA THR A 61 8.29 9.63 4.71
C THR A 61 8.49 8.30 5.42
N ALA A 62 9.07 7.32 4.73
CA ALA A 62 9.40 6.04 5.34
C ALA A 62 10.43 6.24 6.48
N SER A 63 10.09 5.74 7.67
CA SER A 63 10.96 5.78 8.85
C SER A 63 12.00 4.66 8.86
N LEU A 64 11.74 3.56 8.16
CA LEU A 64 12.69 2.48 7.98
C LEU A 64 13.63 2.83 6.82
N ARG A 65 14.83 3.27 7.16
CA ARG A 65 15.94 3.41 6.23
C ARG A 65 16.82 2.18 6.38
N GLY A 66 17.12 1.51 5.26
CA GLY A 66 18.10 0.42 5.27
C GLY A 66 19.49 0.95 5.65
N ASP A 67 20.44 0.05 5.89
CA ASP A 67 21.80 0.39 6.34
C ASP A 67 22.55 1.37 5.41
N THR A 68 22.02 1.63 4.22
CA THR A 68 22.61 2.48 3.17
C THR A 68 21.85 3.79 2.89
N ALA A 69 20.80 4.12 3.66
CA ALA A 69 19.92 5.28 3.41
C ALA A 69 20.10 6.46 4.40
#